data_AF-A0A7Y6PR48-F1
#
_entry.id   AF-A0A7Y6PR48-F1
#
_cell.length_a   1.000
_cell.length_b   1.000
_cell.length_c   1.000
_cell.angle_alpha   90.00
_cell.angle_beta   90.00
_cell.angle_gamma   90.00
#
_symmetry.space_group_name_H-M   'P 1'
#
loop_
_entity.id
_entity.type
_entity.pdbx_description
1 polymer ?
#
loop_
_entity_poly.entity_id
_entity_poly.type
_entity_poly.pdbx_seq_one_letter_code
_entity_poly.pdbx_strand_id
1 'polypeptide(L)'
;TGLAAGFFGSYFGMGKDIPLGTSSLTITVSLIGGTAAGGTSLLFTDDPQRYTPAIGGGLLLGGAIGYYAGRKLRIKPGDAAVINSGALWGTVAGSLFQGSFNADRKIGAGLVLSGLAMGTVGGVLLTNYFDVSRGRAALIDVGGVVGVFVGIAVESVVTSAQEENGTAATTDTGRTTNYVLGGMAVGLVLSGILTRNMDAPKLSVSPVVSKTTSPAGASTTTFGLGGEF
;
A
#
# COMPACT_ATOMS: atom_id res chain seq x y z
N THR A 1 -0.43 14.43 4.93
CA THR A 1 1.02 14.13 4.98
C THR A 1 1.45 13.35 6.22
N GLY A 2 0.91 13.62 7.43
CA GLY A 2 1.27 12.87 8.66
C GLY A 2 0.96 11.36 8.65
N LEU A 3 -0.16 10.92 8.06
CA LEU A 3 -0.56 9.50 8.03
C LEU A 3 0.37 8.63 7.17
N ALA A 4 0.77 9.13 5.99
CA ALA A 4 1.70 8.43 5.11
C ALA A 4 3.10 8.31 5.76
N ALA A 5 3.59 9.40 6.37
CA ALA A 5 4.88 9.39 7.07
C ALA A 5 4.91 8.40 8.26
N GLY A 6 3.82 8.32 9.03
CA GLY A 6 3.69 7.34 10.13
C GLY A 6 3.63 5.90 9.63
N PHE A 7 2.88 5.64 8.55
CA PHE A 7 2.79 4.32 7.93
C PHE A 7 4.16 3.85 7.41
N PHE A 8 4.83 4.64 6.57
CA PHE A 8 6.12 4.26 5.99
C PHE A 8 7.25 4.21 7.03
N GLY A 9 7.28 5.12 8.00
CA GLY A 9 8.27 5.09 9.09
C GLY A 9 8.19 3.81 9.91
N SER A 10 6.98 3.34 10.23
CA SER A 10 6.79 2.06 10.92
C SER A 10 7.17 0.85 10.06
N TYR A 11 6.98 0.94 8.75
CA TYR A 11 7.22 -0.17 7.83
C TYR A 11 8.72 -0.42 7.56
N PHE A 12 9.51 0.65 7.46
CA PHE A 12 10.94 0.57 7.13
C PHE A 12 11.88 0.59 8.35
N GLY A 13 11.40 1.04 9.52
CA GLY A 13 12.24 1.19 10.72
C GLY A 13 12.34 -0.01 11.66
N MET A 14 11.45 -1.01 11.55
CA MET A 14 11.43 -2.15 12.50
C MET A 14 12.26 -3.35 12.02
N GLY A 15 13.15 -3.82 12.89
CA GLY A 15 14.01 -4.99 12.69
C GLY A 15 13.23 -6.29 12.45
N LYS A 16 13.91 -7.26 11.83
CA LYS A 16 13.31 -8.47 11.24
C LYS A 16 12.81 -9.50 12.28
N ASP A 17 13.06 -9.27 13.58
CA ASP A 17 12.88 -10.27 14.65
C ASP A 17 11.63 -10.06 15.53
N ILE A 18 10.77 -9.07 15.21
CA ILE A 18 9.49 -8.86 15.90
C ILE A 18 8.42 -9.73 15.22
N PRO A 19 7.40 -10.28 15.91
CA PRO A 19 6.21 -10.84 15.25
C PRO A 19 5.48 -9.74 14.46
N LEU A 20 5.93 -9.54 13.22
CA LEU A 20 5.56 -8.41 12.36
C LEU A 20 4.10 -8.47 11.90
N GLY A 21 3.51 -9.67 11.82
CA GLY A 21 2.11 -9.83 11.41
C GLY A 21 1.14 -9.13 12.35
N THR A 22 1.23 -9.39 13.66
CA THR A 22 0.33 -8.78 14.66
C THR A 22 0.57 -7.27 14.80
N SER A 23 1.82 -6.83 14.76
CA SER A 23 2.17 -5.41 14.89
C SER A 23 1.71 -4.60 13.67
N SER A 24 1.93 -5.13 12.46
CA SER A 24 1.47 -4.52 11.21
C SER A 24 -0.05 -4.44 11.15
N LEU A 25 -0.76 -5.49 11.57
CA LEU A 25 -2.22 -5.49 11.60
C LEU A 25 -2.76 -4.51 12.65
N THR A 26 -2.15 -4.44 13.83
CA THR A 26 -2.56 -3.52 14.90
C THR A 26 -2.49 -2.06 14.44
N ILE A 27 -1.37 -1.66 13.83
CA ILE A 27 -1.18 -0.29 13.33
C ILE A 27 -2.24 0.05 12.29
N THR A 28 -2.51 -0.86 11.37
CA THR A 28 -3.48 -0.58 10.30
C THR A 28 -4.91 -0.61 10.79
N VAL A 29 -5.32 -1.57 11.61
CA VAL A 29 -6.69 -1.55 12.14
C VAL A 29 -6.90 -0.32 13.03
N SER A 30 -5.85 0.16 13.72
CA SER A 30 -5.89 1.48 14.38
C SER A 30 -6.17 2.58 13.36
N LEU A 31 -5.37 2.67 12.30
CA LEU A 31 -5.51 3.70 11.25
C LEU A 31 -6.90 3.67 10.57
N ILE A 32 -7.39 2.46 10.25
CA ILE A 32 -8.73 2.20 9.72
C ILE A 32 -9.77 2.69 10.72
N GLY A 33 -9.64 2.33 11.99
CA GLY A 33 -10.55 2.73 13.05
C GLY A 33 -10.62 4.25 13.24
N GLY A 34 -9.46 4.94 13.24
CA GLY A 34 -9.39 6.39 13.32
C GLY A 34 -10.00 7.09 12.10
N THR A 35 -9.72 6.57 10.90
CA THR A 35 -10.27 7.11 9.64
C THR A 35 -11.77 6.86 9.56
N ALA A 36 -12.24 5.67 9.92
CA ALA A 36 -13.66 5.33 9.97
C ALA A 36 -14.40 6.21 10.99
N ALA A 37 -13.89 6.32 12.22
CA ALA A 37 -14.52 7.14 13.24
C ALA A 37 -14.53 8.63 12.88
N GLY A 38 -13.43 9.15 12.30
CA GLY A 38 -13.35 10.52 11.81
C GLY A 38 -14.33 10.77 10.66
N GLY A 39 -14.28 9.94 9.62
CA GLY A 39 -15.17 10.03 8.47
C GLY A 39 -16.65 9.94 8.87
N THR A 40 -17.00 8.97 9.73
CA THR A 40 -18.38 8.83 10.21
C THR A 40 -18.79 10.04 11.05
N SER A 41 -17.91 10.57 11.90
CA SER A 41 -18.23 11.77 12.69
C SER A 41 -18.50 12.99 11.82
N LEU A 42 -17.74 13.16 10.73
CA LEU A 42 -17.94 14.25 9.76
C LEU A 42 -19.29 14.18 9.02
N LEU A 43 -19.96 13.03 9.02
CA LEU A 43 -21.33 12.90 8.50
C LEU A 43 -22.37 13.54 9.44
N PHE A 44 -22.08 13.59 10.75
CA PHE A 44 -23.02 14.01 11.78
C PHE A 44 -22.68 15.35 12.43
N THR A 45 -21.42 15.78 12.40
CA THR A 45 -20.99 17.01 13.06
C THR A 45 -19.77 17.65 12.42
N ASP A 46 -19.70 18.97 12.57
CA ASP A 46 -18.65 19.84 12.02
C ASP A 46 -17.75 20.37 13.13
N ASP A 47 -18.16 20.12 14.38
CA ASP A 47 -17.51 20.62 15.57
C ASP A 47 -16.22 19.82 15.83
N PRO A 48 -15.03 20.45 15.74
CA PRO A 48 -13.76 19.80 16.01
C PRO A 48 -13.71 19.15 17.39
N GLN A 49 -14.41 19.72 18.37
CA GLN A 49 -14.45 19.18 19.73
C GLN A 49 -15.18 17.83 19.79
N ARG A 50 -15.99 17.50 18.79
CA ARG A 50 -16.76 16.25 18.73
C ARG A 50 -16.10 15.19 17.86
N TYR A 51 -15.56 15.56 16.69
CA TYR A 51 -14.96 14.56 15.80
C TYR A 51 -13.50 14.22 16.14
N THR A 52 -12.71 15.13 16.73
CA THR A 52 -11.32 14.82 17.13
C THR A 52 -11.23 13.69 18.17
N PRO A 53 -12.05 13.70 19.25
CA PRO A 53 -12.09 12.57 20.19
C PRO A 53 -12.54 11.26 19.52
N ALA A 54 -13.46 11.33 18.54
CA ALA A 54 -13.91 10.16 17.81
C ALA A 54 -12.78 9.51 17.00
N ILE A 55 -11.92 10.30 16.34
CA ILE A 55 -10.70 9.79 15.68
C ILE A 55 -9.80 9.08 16.69
N GLY A 56 -9.52 9.71 17.83
CA GLY A 56 -8.69 9.12 18.89
C GLY A 56 -9.28 7.81 19.42
N GLY A 57 -10.58 7.78 19.71
CA GLY A 57 -11.30 6.58 20.13
C GLY A 57 -11.27 5.48 19.07
N GLY A 58 -11.45 5.85 17.79
CA GLY A 58 -11.35 4.93 16.66
C GLY A 58 -9.97 4.32 16.50
N LEU A 59 -8.91 5.11 16.68
CA LEU A 59 -7.52 4.61 16.66
C LEU A 59 -7.31 3.57 17.77
N LEU A 60 -7.75 3.85 19.00
CA LEU A 60 -7.58 2.95 20.14
C LEU A 60 -8.40 1.66 19.99
N LEU A 61 -9.69 1.78 19.63
CA LEU A 61 -10.57 0.64 19.41
C LEU A 61 -10.07 -0.22 18.24
N GLY A 62 -9.67 0.42 17.14
CA GLY A 62 -9.07 -0.24 16.00
C GLY A 62 -7.79 -1.00 16.38
N GLY A 63 -6.90 -0.38 17.15
CA GLY A 63 -5.69 -1.04 17.65
C GLY A 63 -5.99 -2.25 18.53
N ALA A 64 -6.93 -2.12 19.46
CA ALA A 64 -7.34 -3.23 20.31
C ALA A 64 -7.91 -4.41 19.50
N ILE A 65 -8.78 -4.12 18.53
CA ILE A 65 -9.36 -5.13 17.62
C ILE A 65 -8.25 -5.78 16.79
N GLY A 66 -7.37 -4.98 16.18
CA GLY A 66 -6.27 -5.48 15.36
C GLY A 66 -5.30 -6.36 16.13
N TYR A 67 -4.95 -5.97 17.35
CA TYR A 67 -4.11 -6.77 18.24
C TYR A 67 -4.77 -8.11 18.58
N TYR A 68 -6.04 -8.09 18.99
CA TYR A 68 -6.78 -9.29 19.37
C TYR A 68 -6.98 -10.24 18.17
N ALA A 69 -7.42 -9.70 17.03
CA ALA A 69 -7.62 -10.46 15.80
C ALA A 69 -6.29 -11.04 15.29
N GLY A 70 -5.22 -10.24 15.28
CA GLY A 70 -3.89 -10.69 14.85
C GLY A 70 -3.34 -11.83 15.70
N ARG A 71 -3.60 -11.81 17.02
CA ARG A 71 -3.25 -12.92 17.91
C ARG A 71 -4.04 -14.20 17.64
N LYS A 72 -5.35 -14.09 17.38
CA LYS A 72 -6.22 -15.27 17.18
C LYS A 72 -6.06 -15.90 15.79
N LEU A 73 -5.95 -15.08 14.75
CA LEU A 73 -6.03 -15.54 13.37
C LEU A 73 -4.67 -15.93 12.77
N ARG A 74 -3.55 -15.64 13.45
CA ARG A 74 -2.19 -15.92 12.97
C ARG A 74 -1.99 -15.51 11.50
N ILE A 75 -2.46 -14.30 11.17
CA ILE A 75 -2.40 -13.77 9.80
C ILE A 75 -0.94 -13.71 9.33
N LYS A 76 -0.68 -14.18 8.10
CA LYS A 76 0.66 -14.11 7.51
C LYS A 76 1.08 -12.63 7.37
N PRO A 77 2.36 -12.28 7.55
CA PRO A 77 2.82 -10.90 7.37
C PRO A 77 2.53 -10.32 5.97
N GLY A 78 2.53 -11.18 4.94
CA GLY A 78 2.16 -10.81 3.57
C GLY A 78 0.69 -10.39 3.44
N ASP A 79 -0.22 -11.21 3.95
CA ASP A 79 -1.66 -10.93 3.95
C ASP A 79 -1.99 -9.63 4.68
N ALA A 80 -1.38 -9.43 5.86
CA ALA A 80 -1.54 -8.18 6.61
C ALA A 80 -1.05 -6.99 5.77
N ALA A 81 0.10 -7.09 5.10
CA ALA A 81 0.61 -6.01 4.24
C ALA A 81 -0.34 -5.69 3.08
N VAL A 82 -0.94 -6.69 2.44
CA VAL A 82 -1.91 -6.49 1.34
C VAL A 82 -3.19 -5.82 1.82
N ILE A 83 -3.76 -6.28 2.94
CA ILE A 83 -4.96 -5.68 3.53
C ILE A 83 -4.67 -4.21 3.90
N ASN A 84 -3.50 -3.97 4.48
CA ASN A 84 -3.07 -2.66 4.92
C ASN A 84 -2.89 -1.70 3.73
N SER A 85 -2.23 -2.17 2.67
CA SER A 85 -2.05 -1.46 1.41
C SER A 85 -3.41 -1.14 0.77
N GLY A 86 -4.32 -2.12 0.72
CA GLY A 86 -5.68 -1.93 0.21
C GLY A 86 -6.45 -0.85 0.97
N ALA A 87 -6.46 -0.89 2.31
CA ALA A 87 -7.11 0.12 3.13
C ALA A 87 -6.51 1.51 2.93
N LEU A 88 -5.17 1.61 2.89
CA LEU A 88 -4.45 2.86 2.68
C LEU A 88 -4.81 3.47 1.32
N TRP A 89 -4.57 2.74 0.23
CA TRP A 89 -4.79 3.24 -1.12
C TRP A 89 -6.26 3.44 -1.45
N GLY A 90 -7.16 2.65 -0.87
CA GLY A 90 -8.60 2.89 -0.93
C GLY A 90 -9.00 4.20 -0.26
N THR A 91 -8.46 4.50 0.92
CA THR A 91 -8.69 5.78 1.62
C THR A 91 -8.14 6.95 0.81
N VAL A 92 -6.93 6.82 0.26
CA VAL A 92 -6.31 7.84 -0.60
C VAL A 92 -7.16 8.05 -1.84
N ALA A 93 -7.59 6.98 -2.53
CA ALA A 93 -8.47 7.07 -3.69
C ALA A 93 -9.79 7.78 -3.35
N GLY A 94 -10.45 7.42 -2.25
CA GLY A 94 -11.68 8.09 -1.79
C GLY A 94 -11.47 9.58 -1.50
N SER A 95 -10.32 9.94 -0.92
CA SER A 95 -9.94 11.34 -0.67
C SER A 95 -9.67 12.11 -1.97
N LEU A 96 -9.03 11.47 -2.94
CA LEU A 96 -8.81 12.04 -4.27
C LEU A 96 -10.15 12.17 -5.02
N PHE A 97 -11.06 11.21 -4.93
CA PHE A 97 -12.40 11.36 -5.51
C PHE A 97 -13.16 12.53 -4.90
N GLN A 98 -13.08 12.73 -3.58
CA GLN A 98 -13.64 13.92 -2.94
C GLN A 98 -13.10 15.20 -3.58
N GLY A 99 -11.77 15.32 -3.76
CA GLY A 99 -11.15 16.49 -4.38
C GLY A 99 -11.51 16.67 -5.86
N SER A 100 -11.63 15.57 -6.60
CA SER A 100 -12.01 15.54 -8.01
C SER A 100 -13.41 16.11 -8.26
N PHE A 101 -14.37 15.75 -7.40
CA PHE A 101 -15.76 16.20 -7.52
C PHE A 101 -16.07 17.50 -6.75
N ASN A 102 -15.08 18.08 -6.06
CA ASN A 102 -15.30 19.16 -5.10
C ASN A 102 -16.48 18.85 -4.15
N ALA A 103 -16.52 17.60 -3.68
CA ALA A 103 -17.65 17.09 -2.91
C ALA A 103 -17.78 17.87 -1.59
N ASP A 104 -19.02 18.21 -1.21
CA ASP A 104 -19.27 18.78 0.11
C ASP A 104 -18.85 17.79 1.20
N ARG A 105 -18.67 18.27 2.43
CA ARG A 105 -18.11 17.47 3.53
C ARG A 105 -18.82 16.12 3.72
N LYS A 106 -20.14 16.05 3.64
CA LYS A 106 -20.86 14.79 3.89
C LYS A 106 -20.62 13.80 2.76
N ILE A 107 -20.72 14.25 1.51
CA ILE A 107 -20.42 13.41 0.35
C ILE A 107 -18.93 13.01 0.37
N GLY A 108 -18.03 13.94 0.66
CA GLY A 108 -16.60 13.71 0.79
C GLY A 108 -16.24 12.67 1.84
N ALA A 109 -16.80 12.80 3.04
CA ALA A 109 -16.64 11.79 4.09
C ALA A 109 -17.18 10.43 3.64
N GLY A 110 -18.34 10.39 2.97
CA GLY A 110 -18.88 9.17 2.36
C GLY A 110 -17.93 8.55 1.32
N LEU A 111 -17.33 9.37 0.46
CA LEU A 111 -16.35 8.92 -0.55
C LEU A 111 -15.09 8.34 0.10
N VAL A 112 -14.53 9.00 1.11
CA VAL A 112 -13.37 8.52 1.87
C VAL A 112 -13.68 7.19 2.57
N LEU A 113 -14.83 7.09 3.26
CA LEU A 113 -15.27 5.87 3.92
C LEU A 113 -15.52 4.74 2.92
N SER A 114 -16.13 5.03 1.77
CA SER A 114 -16.37 4.06 0.72
C SER A 114 -15.07 3.53 0.13
N GLY A 115 -14.09 4.42 -0.10
CA GLY A 115 -12.76 4.06 -0.57
C GLY A 115 -12.03 3.19 0.45
N LEU A 116 -12.08 3.55 1.74
CA LEU A 116 -11.53 2.75 2.83
C LEU A 116 -12.16 1.34 2.86
N ALA A 117 -13.49 1.25 2.78
CA ALA A 117 -14.21 -0.01 2.80
C ALA A 117 -13.88 -0.88 1.58
N MET A 118 -13.98 -0.32 0.37
CA MET A 118 -13.66 -1.03 -0.87
C MET A 118 -12.20 -1.46 -0.92
N GLY A 119 -11.27 -0.60 -0.49
CA GLY A 119 -9.85 -0.93 -0.43
C GLY A 119 -9.54 -2.04 0.55
N THR A 120 -10.16 -2.01 1.74
CA THR A 120 -10.00 -3.07 2.74
C THR A 120 -10.57 -4.40 2.24
N VAL A 121 -11.79 -4.40 1.70
CA VAL A 121 -12.43 -5.61 1.12
C VAL A 121 -11.61 -6.13 -0.05
N GLY A 122 -11.15 -5.26 -0.94
CA GLY A 122 -10.28 -5.62 -2.06
C GLY A 122 -8.96 -6.23 -1.58
N GLY A 123 -8.34 -5.68 -0.55
CA GLY A 123 -7.15 -6.25 0.09
C GLY A 123 -7.40 -7.65 0.62
N VAL A 124 -8.49 -7.87 1.38
CA VAL A 124 -8.87 -9.20 1.89
C VAL A 124 -9.13 -10.18 0.75
N LEU A 125 -9.84 -9.76 -0.31
CA LEU A 125 -10.06 -10.61 -1.47
C LEU A 125 -8.75 -10.99 -2.14
N LEU A 126 -7.83 -10.04 -2.35
CA LEU A 126 -6.52 -10.33 -2.94
C LEU A 126 -5.73 -11.38 -2.16
N THR A 127 -5.81 -11.38 -0.83
CA THR A 127 -5.14 -12.41 0.00
C THR A 127 -5.70 -13.82 -0.19
N ASN A 128 -6.95 -13.96 -0.66
CA ASN A 128 -7.53 -15.26 -0.96
C ASN A 128 -7.09 -15.81 -2.33
N TYR A 129 -6.65 -14.95 -3.25
CA TYR A 129 -6.27 -15.33 -4.61
C TYR A 129 -4.76 -15.33 -4.86
N PHE A 130 -3.99 -14.57 -4.07
CA PHE A 130 -2.56 -14.38 -4.27
C PHE A 130 -1.81 -14.50 -2.94
N ASP A 131 -0.78 -15.35 -2.90
CA ASP A 131 0.23 -15.30 -1.84
C ASP A 131 1.21 -14.18 -2.19
N VAL A 132 1.12 -13.08 -1.45
CA VAL A 132 1.93 -11.87 -1.68
C VAL A 132 2.87 -11.73 -0.51
N SER A 133 4.18 -11.74 -0.78
CA SER A 133 5.15 -11.48 0.29
C SER A 133 5.06 -10.03 0.76
N ARG A 134 5.46 -9.80 2.03
CA ARG A 134 5.59 -8.45 2.60
C ARG A 134 6.47 -7.54 1.74
N GLY A 135 7.53 -8.09 1.14
CA GLY A 135 8.43 -7.34 0.26
C GLY A 135 7.76 -6.93 -1.05
N ARG A 136 6.97 -7.83 -1.65
CA ARG A 136 6.19 -7.51 -2.85
C ARG A 136 5.14 -6.42 -2.59
N ALA A 137 4.37 -6.54 -1.50
CA ALA A 137 3.39 -5.51 -1.13
C ALA A 137 4.05 -4.12 -0.96
N ALA A 138 5.23 -4.07 -0.33
CA ALA A 138 5.98 -2.83 -0.16
C ALA A 138 6.39 -2.17 -1.48
N LEU A 139 6.81 -2.97 -2.46
CA LEU A 139 7.18 -2.47 -3.78
C LEU A 139 5.96 -1.98 -4.57
N ILE A 140 4.81 -2.62 -4.39
CA ILE A 140 3.54 -2.14 -4.93
C ILE A 140 3.21 -0.77 -4.33
N ASP A 141 3.31 -0.61 -3.01
CA ASP A 141 3.10 0.68 -2.33
C ASP A 141 4.05 1.77 -2.84
N VAL A 142 5.34 1.45 -3.01
CA VAL A 142 6.31 2.37 -3.62
C VAL A 142 5.85 2.78 -5.03
N GLY A 143 5.32 1.83 -5.81
CA GLY A 143 4.70 2.11 -7.10
C GLY A 143 3.59 3.14 -7.04
N GLY A 144 2.68 3.02 -6.06
CA GLY A 144 1.62 3.99 -5.83
C GLY A 144 2.15 5.39 -5.51
N VAL A 145 3.17 5.48 -4.65
CA VAL A 145 3.81 6.76 -4.28
C VAL A 145 4.50 7.40 -5.49
N VAL A 146 5.30 6.64 -6.23
CA VAL A 146 5.94 7.10 -7.47
C VAL A 146 4.88 7.56 -8.48
N GLY A 147 3.80 6.78 -8.62
CA GLY A 147 2.66 7.12 -9.46
C GLY A 147 2.02 8.46 -9.10
N VAL A 148 1.83 8.76 -7.82
CA VAL A 148 1.35 10.07 -7.35
C VAL A 148 2.28 11.20 -7.82
N PHE A 149 3.59 11.06 -7.61
CA PHE A 149 4.55 12.09 -8.04
C PHE A 149 4.60 12.28 -9.55
N VAL A 150 4.52 11.18 -10.31
CA VAL A 150 4.43 11.22 -11.77
C VAL A 150 3.15 11.93 -12.20
N GLY A 151 2.01 11.66 -11.56
CA GLY A 151 0.75 12.35 -11.81
C GLY A 151 0.86 13.87 -11.64
N ILE A 152 1.46 14.32 -10.52
CA ILE A 152 1.72 15.76 -10.28
C ILE A 152 2.64 16.35 -11.34
N ALA A 153 3.72 15.64 -11.69
CA ALA A 153 4.67 16.11 -12.70
C ALA A 153 4.02 16.27 -14.09
N VAL A 154 3.18 15.31 -14.48
CA VAL A 154 2.43 15.37 -15.75
C VAL A 154 1.47 16.56 -15.74
N GLU A 155 0.75 16.80 -14.64
CA GLU A 155 -0.15 17.95 -14.55
C GLU A 155 0.59 19.28 -14.69
N SER A 156 1.77 19.41 -14.08
CA SER A 156 2.61 20.60 -14.21
C SER A 156 3.01 20.85 -15.67
N VAL A 157 3.45 19.81 -16.39
CA VAL A 157 3.83 19.92 -17.81
C VAL A 157 2.62 20.31 -18.68
N VAL A 158 1.46 19.71 -18.43
CA VAL A 158 0.22 20.03 -19.17
C VAL A 158 -0.20 21.48 -18.92
N THR A 159 -0.09 21.96 -17.68
CA THR A 159 -0.43 23.35 -17.31
C THR A 159 0.47 24.34 -18.02
N SER A 160 1.80 24.13 -17.98
CA SER A 160 2.76 25.00 -18.66
C SER A 160 2.51 25.07 -20.17
N ALA A 161 2.14 23.95 -20.80
CA ALA A 161 1.80 23.94 -22.22
C ALA A 161 0.49 24.69 -22.54
N GLN A 162 -0.48 24.75 -21.63
CA GLN A 162 -1.72 25.50 -21.82
C GLN A 162 -1.52 27.01 -21.69
N GLU A 163 -0.69 27.43 -20.73
CA GLU A 163 -0.31 28.83 -20.54
C GLU A 163 0.42 29.39 -21.78
N GLU A 164 1.34 28.62 -22.36
CA GLU A 164 2.08 28.99 -23.58
C GLU A 164 1.14 29.18 -24.78
N ASN A 165 0.09 28.36 -24.88
CA ASN A 165 -0.91 28.45 -25.95
C ASN A 165 -1.97 29.55 -25.72
N GLY A 166 -1.78 30.44 -24.74
CA GLY A 166 -2.69 31.54 -24.46
C GLY A 166 -4.06 31.12 -23.94
N THR A 167 -4.21 29.86 -23.53
CA THR A 167 -5.43 29.38 -22.89
C THR A 167 -5.30 29.66 -21.40
N ALA A 168 -6.25 30.40 -20.80
CA ALA A 168 -6.19 30.67 -19.37
C ALA A 168 -6.13 29.35 -18.59
N ALA A 169 -4.98 29.07 -17.96
CA ALA A 169 -4.80 27.90 -17.12
C ALA A 169 -5.57 28.12 -15.82
N THR A 170 -6.84 27.72 -15.82
CA THR A 170 -7.59 27.62 -14.57
C THR A 170 -7.01 26.42 -13.82
N THR A 171 -6.29 26.67 -12.72
CA THR A 171 -5.81 25.62 -11.82
C THR A 171 -7.02 25.02 -11.10
N ASP A 172 -7.75 24.16 -11.80
CA ASP A 172 -8.88 23.44 -11.23
C ASP A 172 -8.33 22.34 -10.31
N THR A 173 -8.65 22.44 -9.03
CA THR A 173 -8.28 21.45 -8.02
C THR A 173 -8.77 20.05 -8.42
N GLY A 174 -9.90 19.96 -9.14
CA GLY A 174 -10.41 18.70 -9.66
C GLY A 174 -9.46 18.06 -10.68
N ARG A 175 -8.86 18.88 -11.56
CA ARG A 175 -7.92 18.42 -12.59
C ARG A 175 -6.64 17.86 -11.99
N THR A 176 -5.99 18.59 -11.07
CA THR A 176 -4.78 18.11 -10.40
C THR A 176 -5.05 16.79 -9.67
N THR A 177 -6.20 16.69 -9.02
CA THR A 177 -6.59 15.48 -8.29
C THR A 177 -6.82 14.28 -9.23
N ASN A 178 -7.35 14.50 -10.44
CA ASN A 178 -7.50 13.46 -11.46
C ASN A 178 -6.16 12.93 -11.97
N TYR A 179 -5.17 13.81 -12.21
CA TYR A 179 -3.83 13.38 -12.60
C TYR A 179 -3.13 12.58 -11.50
N VAL A 180 -3.28 13.02 -10.24
CA VAL A 180 -2.75 12.29 -9.08
C VAL A 180 -3.41 10.91 -8.96
N LEU A 181 -4.73 10.84 -9.08
CA LEU A 181 -5.49 9.58 -9.02
C LEU A 181 -5.08 8.63 -10.15
N GLY A 182 -4.98 9.13 -11.38
CA GLY A 182 -4.56 8.35 -12.54
C GLY A 182 -3.12 7.85 -12.40
N GLY A 183 -2.19 8.72 -12.00
CA GLY A 183 -0.80 8.37 -11.77
C GLY A 183 -0.64 7.31 -10.68
N MET A 184 -1.32 7.48 -9.55
CA MET A 184 -1.35 6.49 -8.46
C MET A 184 -1.86 5.13 -8.93
N ALA A 185 -2.99 5.09 -9.64
CA ALA A 185 -3.59 3.86 -10.14
C ALA A 185 -2.63 3.13 -11.10
N VAL A 186 -2.05 3.85 -12.06
CA VAL A 186 -1.05 3.30 -12.98
C VAL A 186 0.17 2.79 -12.22
N GLY A 187 0.68 3.54 -11.25
CA GLY A 187 1.84 3.15 -10.44
C GLY A 187 1.61 1.86 -9.65
N LEU A 188 0.44 1.72 -9.00
CA LEU A 188 0.07 0.51 -8.28
C LEU A 188 -0.06 -0.70 -9.20
N VAL A 189 -0.79 -0.55 -10.32
CA VAL A 189 -1.01 -1.64 -11.28
C VAL A 189 0.30 -2.08 -11.92
N LEU A 190 1.12 -1.12 -12.38
CA LEU A 190 2.39 -1.41 -13.03
C LEU A 190 3.35 -2.11 -12.07
N SER A 191 3.49 -1.62 -10.84
CA SER A 191 4.31 -2.30 -9.82
C SER A 191 3.76 -3.68 -9.48
N GLY A 192 2.44 -3.86 -9.42
CA GLY A 192 1.81 -5.17 -9.22
C GLY A 192 2.18 -6.18 -10.32
N ILE A 193 2.21 -5.72 -11.57
CA ILE A 193 2.62 -6.52 -12.73
C ILE A 193 4.12 -6.81 -12.70
N LEU A 194 4.96 -5.80 -12.47
CA LEU A 194 6.42 -5.95 -12.46
C LEU A 194 6.93 -6.86 -11.34
N THR A 195 6.22 -6.88 -10.21
CA THR A 195 6.57 -7.70 -9.05
C THR A 195 5.90 -9.07 -9.02
N ARG A 196 5.13 -9.45 -10.06
CA ARG A 196 4.32 -10.68 -10.07
C ARG A 196 5.11 -11.97 -9.85
N ASN A 197 6.38 -11.98 -10.25
CA ASN A 197 7.27 -13.15 -10.16
C ASN A 197 8.14 -13.17 -8.89
N MET A 198 8.04 -12.17 -8.01
CA MET A 198 8.91 -12.09 -6.83
C MET A 198 8.66 -13.20 -5.81
N ASP A 199 7.43 -13.70 -5.77
CA ASP A 199 7.00 -14.73 -4.83
C ASP A 199 6.94 -16.13 -5.47
N ALA A 200 7.39 -16.26 -6.73
CA ALA A 200 7.51 -17.55 -7.37
C ALA A 200 8.54 -18.42 -6.63
N PRO A 201 8.35 -19.76 -6.55
CA PRO A 201 9.33 -20.66 -5.96
C PRO A 201 10.70 -20.41 -6.59
N LYS A 202 11.66 -19.95 -5.79
CA LYS A 202 13.03 -19.75 -6.26
C LYS A 202 13.64 -21.13 -6.44
N LEU A 203 14.08 -21.44 -7.65
CA LEU A 203 14.94 -22.60 -7.88
C LEU A 203 16.16 -22.44 -6.98
N SER A 204 16.34 -23.37 -6.04
CA SER A 204 17.48 -23.36 -5.14
C SER A 204 18.69 -23.83 -5.94
N VAL A 205 19.35 -22.90 -6.63
CA VAL A 205 20.58 -23.18 -7.36
C VAL A 205 21.73 -22.93 -6.40
N SER A 206 22.36 -24.01 -5.93
CA SER A 206 23.54 -23.93 -5.10
C SER A 206 24.77 -24.26 -5.92
N PRO A 207 25.88 -23.52 -5.79
CA PRO A 207 27.14 -23.93 -6.39
C PRO A 207 27.56 -25.25 -5.75
N VAL A 208 27.77 -26.28 -6.57
CA VAL A 208 28.26 -27.59 -6.12
C VAL A 208 29.70 -27.71 -6.57
N VAL A 209 30.58 -27.99 -5.60
CA VAL A 209 31.97 -28.32 -5.86
C VAL A 209 32.10 -29.84 -5.84
N SER A 210 32.41 -30.43 -6.99
CA SER A 210 32.60 -31.87 -7.15
C SER A 210 34.04 -32.19 -7.53
N LYS A 211 34.45 -33.43 -7.31
CA LYS A 211 35.73 -33.95 -7.80
C LYS A 211 35.47 -35.04 -8.82
N THR A 212 36.06 -34.91 -10.00
CA THR A 212 36.01 -35.92 -11.05
C THR A 212 37.40 -36.52 -11.21
N THR A 213 37.49 -37.85 -11.12
CA THR A 213 38.75 -38.57 -11.31
C THR A 213 38.78 -39.16 -12.72
N SER A 214 39.84 -38.91 -13.48
CA SER A 214 40.02 -39.47 -14.81
C SER A 214 40.34 -40.96 -14.75
N PRO A 215 40.17 -41.72 -15.85
CA PRO A 215 40.59 -43.12 -15.94
C PRO A 215 42.08 -43.35 -15.63
N ALA A 216 42.91 -42.31 -15.77
CA ALA A 216 44.34 -42.33 -15.46
C ALA A 216 44.67 -41.94 -14.00
N GLY A 217 43.65 -41.75 -13.14
CA GLY A 217 43.83 -41.42 -11.72
C GLY A 217 44.04 -39.94 -11.40
N ALA A 218 44.00 -39.05 -12.40
CA ALA A 218 44.12 -37.61 -12.16
C ALA A 218 42.79 -37.05 -11.61
N SER A 219 42.84 -36.35 -10.48
CA SER A 219 41.67 -35.68 -9.89
C SER A 219 41.59 -34.23 -10.36
N THR A 220 40.41 -33.82 -10.85
CA THR A 220 40.10 -32.42 -11.18
C THR A 220 38.91 -31.96 -10.35
N THR A 221 39.02 -30.75 -9.79
CA THR A 221 37.90 -30.08 -9.13
C THR A 221 36.99 -29.48 -10.19
N THR A 222 35.72 -29.84 -10.18
CA THR A 222 34.69 -29.30 -11.07
C THR A 222 33.76 -28.40 -10.30
N PHE A 223 33.45 -27.24 -10.87
CA PHE A 223 32.45 -26.30 -10.36
C PHE A 223 31.18 -26.48 -11.19
N GLY A 224 30.07 -26.78 -10.52
CA GLY A 224 28.77 -26.98 -11.17
C GLY A 224 27.65 -26.24 -10.44
N LEU A 225 26.47 -26.27 -11.04
CA LEU A 225 25.23 -25.80 -10.44
C LEU A 225 24.41 -27.03 -10.05
N GLY A 226 24.12 -27.18 -8.77
CA GLY A 226 23.16 -28.17 -8.26
C GLY A 226 21.82 -27.49 -8.03
N GLY A 227 20.73 -28.13 -8.48
CA GLY A 227 19.37 -27.74 -8.14
C GLY A 227 18.70 -28.85 -7.34
N GLU A 228 17.99 -28.48 -6.26
CA GLU A 228 16.93 -29.33 -5.70
C GLU A 228 15.62 -28.95 -6.42
N PHE A 229 14.95 -29.96 -6.99
CA PHE A 229 13.67 -29.81 -7.70
C PHE A 229 12.55 -30.43 -6.88
#